data_AF-A0A067D3A3-F1
#
_entry.id   AF-A0A067D3A3-F1
#
_cell.length_a   1.000
_cell.length_b   1.000
_cell.length_c   1.000
_cell.angle_alpha   90.00
_cell.angle_beta   90.00
_cell.angle_gamma   90.00
#
_symmetry.space_group_name_H-M   'P 1'
#
loop_
_entity.id
_entity.type
_entity.pdbx_description
1 polymer ?
#
loop_
_entity_poly.entity_id
_entity_poly.type
_entity_poly.pdbx_seq_one_letter_code
_entity_poly.pdbx_strand_id
1 'polypeptide(L)'
;ENESAYNVHCFAHQLQLALISVAKKHEDVNSLFNLVSMLVNVVGVSAKRCDILHKIHALAVIEALGKGELSSGQGLNQEITLKRPADTRWSSHYGTLMSIISMFPFVVNVLEIIEVEGNYEQKFHAKMLLKLMQSFDFVFCLFLMKNILGYANELSQALQKKDQDILNAKLRDSGWDSLFGQVSTFCSKHDIDVLAMGDLFLIPGRSRRKAREITNLHRYQVELFYAVLDMQLQELNNRFNESNTELLICLAYLCPNDLFAAFDKEKLLRLAEFYPKDFSAIDLIALEMQLDVYITNLRSSAEFSELKGICELVRTIVKTKKDKVYPLVY
;
A
#
# COMPACT_ATOMS: atom_id res chain seq x y z
N GLU A 1 -13.37 20.89 -21.81
CA GLU A 1 -12.67 20.57 -20.55
C GLU A 1 -11.84 21.79 -20.17
N ASN A 2 -11.84 22.19 -18.90
CA ASN A 2 -11.07 23.35 -18.44
C ASN A 2 -9.59 22.94 -18.35
N GLU A 3 -8.74 23.55 -19.17
CA GLU A 3 -7.29 23.30 -19.19
C GLU A 3 -6.58 23.69 -17.87
N SER A 4 -7.25 24.41 -16.97
CA SER A 4 -6.76 24.76 -15.62
C SER A 4 -7.30 23.87 -14.51
N ALA A 5 -8.13 22.87 -14.83
CA ALA A 5 -8.68 21.99 -13.81
C ALA A 5 -7.57 21.10 -13.21
N TYR A 6 -7.23 21.33 -11.94
CA TYR A 6 -6.42 20.40 -11.16
C TYR A 6 -7.25 19.16 -10.87
N ASN A 7 -6.93 18.06 -11.56
CA ASN A 7 -7.48 16.76 -11.22
C ASN A 7 -6.85 16.26 -9.93
N VAL A 8 -7.51 16.55 -8.80
CA VAL A 8 -7.20 15.91 -7.53
C VAL A 8 -7.64 14.45 -7.63
N HIS A 9 -6.74 13.61 -8.12
CA HIS A 9 -6.91 12.17 -8.01
C HIS A 9 -6.95 11.79 -6.53
N CYS A 10 -7.82 10.86 -6.16
CA CYS A 10 -7.90 10.34 -4.80
C CYS A 10 -6.51 9.97 -4.27
N PHE A 11 -6.14 10.45 -3.08
CA PHE A 11 -4.83 10.16 -2.48
C PHE A 11 -4.55 8.67 -2.37
N ALA A 12 -5.57 7.86 -2.08
CA ALA A 12 -5.44 6.40 -2.07
C ALA A 12 -5.06 5.85 -3.47
N HIS A 13 -5.54 6.48 -4.54
CA HIS A 13 -5.16 6.15 -5.92
C HIS A 13 -3.74 6.62 -6.25
N GLN A 14 -3.31 7.80 -5.80
CA GLN A 14 -1.92 8.25 -6.00
C GLN A 14 -0.91 7.38 -5.25
N LEU A 15 -1.23 7.00 -4.01
CA LEU A 15 -0.45 6.03 -3.24
C LEU A 15 -0.35 4.69 -3.95
N GLN A 16 -1.47 4.19 -4.48
CA GLN A 16 -1.54 2.98 -5.30
C GLN A 16 -0.60 3.07 -6.52
N LEU A 17 -0.62 4.19 -7.26
CA LEU A 17 0.22 4.39 -8.44
C LEU A 17 1.72 4.44 -8.10
N ALA A 18 2.09 5.08 -6.98
CA ALA A 18 3.48 5.08 -6.50
C ALA A 18 3.99 3.65 -6.27
N LEU A 19 3.20 2.83 -5.58
CA LEU A 19 3.51 1.42 -5.35
C LEU A 19 3.67 0.63 -6.65
N ILE A 20 2.75 0.81 -7.62
CA ILE A 20 2.85 0.17 -8.96
C ILE A 20 4.18 0.53 -9.62
N SER A 21 4.54 1.81 -9.60
CA SER A 21 5.70 2.32 -10.32
C SER A 21 6.99 1.68 -9.81
N VAL A 22 7.21 1.67 -8.50
CA VAL A 22 8.42 1.06 -7.91
C VAL A 22 8.48 -0.43 -8.17
N ALA A 23 7.37 -1.15 -8.01
CA ALA A 23 7.33 -2.59 -8.22
C ALA A 23 7.67 -3.00 -9.66
N LYS A 24 7.38 -2.16 -10.65
CA LYS A 24 7.76 -2.40 -12.05
C LYS A 24 9.19 -1.99 -12.37
N LYS A 25 9.75 -1.01 -11.66
CA LYS A 25 11.08 -0.44 -11.93
C LYS A 25 12.20 -1.20 -11.23
N HIS A 26 11.98 -1.67 -10.01
CA HIS A 26 12.99 -2.39 -9.25
C HIS A 26 13.00 -3.89 -9.61
N GLU A 27 14.13 -4.41 -10.09
CA GLU A 27 14.23 -5.77 -10.65
C GLU A 27 13.83 -6.87 -9.67
N ASP A 28 14.34 -6.83 -8.43
CA ASP A 28 14.01 -7.83 -7.40
C ASP A 28 12.54 -7.80 -6.98
N VAL A 29 11.97 -6.61 -6.84
CA VAL A 29 10.55 -6.43 -6.47
C VAL A 29 9.64 -6.90 -7.61
N ASN A 30 9.98 -6.58 -8.86
CA ASN A 30 9.26 -7.07 -10.03
C ASN A 30 9.31 -8.60 -10.08
N SER A 31 10.49 -9.18 -9.84
CA SER A 31 10.70 -10.62 -9.79
C SER A 31 9.86 -11.29 -8.70
N LEU A 32 9.79 -10.69 -7.50
CA LEU A 32 8.90 -11.14 -6.43
C LEU A 32 7.45 -11.23 -6.90
N PHE A 33 6.89 -10.18 -7.48
CA PHE A 33 5.47 -10.19 -7.87
C PHE A 33 5.17 -11.14 -9.03
N ASN A 34 6.12 -11.33 -9.96
CA ASN A 34 6.01 -12.34 -11.00
C ASN A 34 5.98 -13.76 -10.39
N LEU A 35 6.83 -14.03 -9.40
CA LEU A 35 6.85 -15.31 -8.69
C LEU A 35 5.59 -15.54 -7.86
N VAL A 36 5.10 -14.52 -7.16
CA VAL A 36 3.84 -14.56 -6.42
C VAL A 36 2.68 -14.87 -7.36
N SER A 37 2.61 -14.23 -8.53
CA SER A 37 1.58 -14.50 -9.54
C SER A 37 1.65 -15.94 -10.04
N MET A 38 2.85 -16.42 -10.38
CA MET A 38 3.05 -17.80 -10.82
C MET A 38 2.65 -18.80 -9.74
N LEU A 39 3.04 -18.55 -8.49
CA LEU A 39 2.70 -19.39 -7.34
C LEU A 39 1.19 -19.51 -7.15
N VAL A 40 0.49 -18.37 -7.11
CA VAL A 40 -0.96 -18.34 -6.94
C VAL A 40 -1.65 -19.04 -8.12
N ASN A 41 -1.13 -18.93 -9.34
CA ASN A 41 -1.68 -19.64 -10.48
C ASN A 41 -1.44 -21.16 -10.41
N VAL A 42 -0.23 -21.59 -10.01
CA VAL A 42 0.11 -23.01 -9.90
C VAL A 42 -0.66 -23.68 -8.76
N VAL A 43 -0.73 -23.06 -7.59
CA VAL A 43 -1.33 -23.68 -6.40
C VAL A 43 -2.84 -23.37 -6.31
N GLY A 44 -3.24 -22.13 -6.56
CA GLY A 44 -4.59 -21.63 -6.26
C GLY A 44 -5.63 -21.75 -7.37
N VAL A 45 -5.25 -22.05 -8.63
CA VAL A 45 -6.23 -22.14 -9.74
C VAL A 45 -6.84 -23.55 -9.86
N SER A 46 -6.16 -24.58 -9.38
CA SER A 46 -6.66 -25.96 -9.47
C SER A 46 -7.46 -26.32 -8.22
N ALA A 47 -8.76 -26.64 -8.39
CA ALA A 47 -9.62 -27.10 -7.30
C ALA A 47 -8.99 -28.27 -6.53
N LYS A 48 -8.44 -29.27 -7.23
CA LYS A 48 -7.73 -30.41 -6.62
C LYS A 48 -6.57 -29.95 -5.72
N ARG A 49 -5.77 -28.96 -6.15
CA ARG A 49 -4.63 -28.47 -5.37
C ARG A 49 -5.08 -27.64 -4.18
N CYS A 50 -6.15 -26.86 -4.33
CA CYS A 50 -6.78 -26.16 -3.21
C CYS A 50 -7.33 -27.14 -2.16
N ASP A 51 -7.97 -28.23 -2.57
CA ASP A 51 -8.47 -29.26 -1.64
C ASP A 51 -7.32 -29.93 -0.88
N ILE A 52 -6.21 -30.23 -1.56
CA ILE A 52 -5.00 -30.76 -0.93
C ILE A 52 -4.44 -29.75 0.08
N LEU A 53 -4.34 -28.47 -0.31
CA LEU A 53 -3.85 -27.40 0.56
C LEU A 53 -4.69 -27.26 1.83
N HIS A 54 -6.02 -27.25 1.70
CA HIS A 54 -6.94 -27.22 2.84
C HIS A 54 -6.81 -28.45 3.73
N LYS A 55 -6.69 -29.64 3.12
CA LYS A 55 -6.53 -30.88 3.87
C LYS A 55 -5.24 -30.89 4.69
N ILE A 56 -4.12 -30.48 4.11
CA ILE A 56 -2.83 -30.40 4.82
C ILE A 56 -2.93 -29.39 5.97
N HIS A 57 -3.49 -28.21 5.71
CA HIS A 57 -3.69 -27.19 6.75
C HIS A 57 -4.56 -27.70 7.90
N ALA A 58 -5.71 -28.33 7.59
CA ALA A 58 -6.62 -28.87 8.59
C ALA A 58 -5.95 -29.95 9.46
N LEU A 59 -5.14 -30.82 8.86
CA LEU A 59 -4.39 -31.84 9.60
C LEU A 59 -3.39 -31.21 10.57
N ALA A 60 -2.64 -30.19 10.13
CA ALA A 60 -1.69 -29.49 10.99
C ALA A 60 -2.38 -28.77 12.16
N VAL A 61 -3.55 -28.16 11.92
CA VAL A 61 -4.38 -27.56 12.98
C VAL A 61 -4.83 -28.61 13.99
N ILE A 62 -5.32 -29.77 13.53
CA ILE A 62 -5.74 -30.86 14.41
C ILE A 62 -4.58 -31.35 15.27
N GLU A 63 -3.40 -31.52 14.69
CA GLU A 63 -2.20 -31.96 15.40
C GLU A 63 -1.77 -30.93 16.47
N ALA A 64 -1.74 -29.64 16.11
CA ALA A 64 -1.37 -28.57 17.05
C ALA A 64 -2.41 -28.40 18.17
N LEU A 65 -3.70 -28.62 17.91
CA LEU A 65 -4.74 -28.71 18.93
C LEU A 65 -4.50 -29.90 19.87
N GLY A 66 -4.14 -31.07 19.31
CA GLY A 66 -3.82 -32.27 20.09
C GLY A 66 -2.59 -32.12 20.99
N LYS A 67 -1.62 -31.29 20.57
CA LYS A 67 -0.42 -30.93 21.34
C LYS A 67 -0.64 -29.80 22.34
N GLY A 68 -1.80 -29.15 22.33
CA GLY A 68 -2.10 -27.98 23.18
C GLY A 68 -1.38 -26.70 22.76
N GLU A 69 -0.81 -26.66 21.55
CA GLU A 69 -0.14 -25.48 20.99
C GLU A 69 -1.15 -24.44 20.46
N LEU A 70 -2.35 -24.90 20.10
CA LEU A 70 -3.47 -24.05 19.69
C LEU A 70 -4.64 -24.18 20.66
N SER A 71 -5.36 -23.08 20.86
CA SER A 71 -6.65 -23.07 21.53
C SER A 71 -7.79 -23.31 20.54
N SER A 72 -8.82 -24.04 20.98
CA SER A 72 -10.09 -24.16 20.26
C SER A 72 -11.03 -23.00 20.63
N GLY A 73 -11.74 -22.44 19.65
CA GLY A 73 -12.67 -21.33 19.88
C GLY A 73 -13.37 -20.88 18.60
N GLN A 74 -14.51 -20.21 18.74
CA GLN A 74 -15.29 -19.71 17.59
C GLN A 74 -14.48 -18.64 16.85
N GLY A 75 -14.20 -18.90 15.57
CA GLY A 75 -13.38 -18.02 14.72
C GLY A 75 -11.87 -18.29 14.76
N LEU A 76 -11.39 -19.21 15.60
CA LEU A 76 -9.99 -19.65 15.60
C LEU A 76 -9.75 -20.76 14.56
N ASN A 77 -8.52 -20.82 14.04
CA ASN A 77 -8.05 -21.87 13.15
C ASN A 77 -8.90 -22.06 11.87
N GLN A 78 -9.48 -20.97 11.36
CA GLN A 78 -10.26 -20.98 10.13
C GLN A 78 -9.46 -21.49 8.94
N GLU A 79 -10.15 -22.06 7.96
CA GLU A 79 -9.53 -22.41 6.68
C GLU A 79 -8.91 -21.16 6.04
N ILE A 80 -7.65 -21.31 5.63
CA ILE A 80 -6.89 -20.27 4.94
C ILE A 80 -6.69 -20.65 3.48
N THR A 81 -6.85 -19.66 2.60
CA THR A 81 -6.67 -19.79 1.14
C THR A 81 -5.60 -18.84 0.66
N LEU A 82 -4.92 -19.23 -0.43
CA LEU A 82 -4.07 -18.31 -1.19
C LEU A 82 -4.95 -17.22 -1.82
N LYS A 83 -4.90 -16.02 -1.24
CA LYS A 83 -5.66 -14.88 -1.75
C LYS A 83 -5.13 -14.49 -3.12
N ARG A 84 -5.99 -14.52 -4.14
CA ARG A 84 -5.63 -14.03 -5.47
C ARG A 84 -5.57 -12.50 -5.44
N PRO A 85 -4.48 -11.88 -5.90
CA PRO A 85 -4.46 -10.43 -6.04
C PRO A 85 -5.44 -10.04 -7.15
N ALA A 86 -6.17 -8.95 -6.92
CA ALA A 86 -6.90 -8.26 -7.96
C ALA A 86 -5.93 -7.31 -8.67
N ASP A 87 -5.79 -7.44 -9.98
CA ASP A 87 -4.80 -6.72 -10.82
C ASP A 87 -4.85 -5.18 -10.64
N THR A 88 -5.97 -4.65 -10.16
CA THR A 88 -6.23 -3.21 -10.01
C THR A 88 -6.10 -2.67 -8.58
N ARG A 89 -5.90 -3.51 -7.55
CA ARG A 89 -5.91 -3.08 -6.14
C ARG A 89 -4.71 -3.61 -5.36
N TRP A 90 -3.72 -2.77 -5.01
CA TRP A 90 -2.50 -3.18 -4.29
C TRP A 90 -2.79 -3.63 -2.87
N SER A 91 -3.89 -3.17 -2.27
CA SER A 91 -4.35 -3.71 -0.99
C SER A 91 -4.62 -5.22 -1.06
N SER A 92 -5.00 -5.76 -2.22
CA SER A 92 -5.14 -7.21 -2.41
C SER A 92 -3.79 -7.92 -2.47
N HIS A 93 -2.76 -7.30 -3.05
CA HIS A 93 -1.40 -7.84 -3.07
C HIS A 93 -0.84 -7.97 -1.64
N TYR A 94 -1.08 -6.99 -0.76
CA TYR A 94 -0.73 -7.13 0.66
C TYR A 94 -1.37 -8.38 1.28
N GLY A 95 -2.67 -8.58 1.04
CA GLY A 95 -3.39 -9.78 1.48
C GLY A 95 -2.82 -11.08 0.92
N THR A 96 -2.38 -11.09 -0.34
CA THR A 96 -1.69 -12.22 -0.97
C THR A 96 -0.35 -12.52 -0.31
N LEU A 97 0.49 -11.51 -0.07
CA LEU A 97 1.79 -11.72 0.60
C LEU A 97 1.60 -12.26 2.02
N MET A 98 0.65 -11.69 2.77
CA MET A 98 0.32 -12.18 4.12
C MET A 98 -0.18 -13.63 4.10
N SER A 99 -1.01 -13.97 3.12
CA SER A 99 -1.48 -15.35 2.92
C SER A 99 -0.31 -16.30 2.62
N ILE A 100 0.60 -15.94 1.72
CA ILE A 100 1.79 -16.75 1.40
C ILE A 100 2.66 -16.96 2.64
N ILE A 101 2.92 -15.91 3.43
CA ILE A 101 3.70 -16.00 4.68
C ILE A 101 3.01 -16.97 5.66
N SER A 102 1.69 -16.84 5.85
CA SER A 102 0.95 -17.70 6.78
C SER A 102 0.85 -19.16 6.32
N MET A 103 0.81 -19.38 5.00
CA MET A 103 0.61 -20.69 4.39
C MET A 103 1.89 -21.34 3.88
N PHE A 104 3.04 -20.70 4.11
CA PHE A 104 4.32 -21.08 3.50
C PHE A 104 4.62 -22.59 3.55
N PRO A 105 4.59 -23.27 4.71
CA PRO A 105 4.91 -24.70 4.76
C PRO A 105 3.92 -25.56 3.97
N PHE A 106 2.63 -25.19 3.96
CA PHE A 106 1.60 -25.93 3.23
C PHE A 106 1.73 -25.74 1.72
N VAL A 107 2.07 -24.53 1.30
CA VAL A 107 2.33 -24.21 -0.10
C VAL A 107 3.55 -24.98 -0.61
N VAL A 108 4.64 -25.04 0.17
CA VAL A 108 5.82 -25.86 -0.12
C VAL A 108 5.41 -27.33 -0.29
N ASN A 109 4.64 -27.88 0.65
CA ASN A 109 4.21 -29.28 0.57
C ASN A 109 3.36 -29.57 -0.68
N VAL A 110 2.44 -28.67 -1.05
CA VAL A 110 1.67 -28.81 -2.29
C VAL A 110 2.57 -28.78 -3.52
N LEU A 111 3.59 -27.92 -3.54
CA LEU A 111 4.56 -27.89 -4.65
C LEU A 111 5.39 -29.17 -4.72
N GLU A 112 5.82 -29.74 -3.59
CA GLU A 112 6.52 -31.03 -3.53
C GLU A 112 5.65 -32.16 -4.11
N ILE A 113 4.36 -32.20 -3.77
CA ILE A 113 3.41 -33.16 -4.35
C ILE A 113 3.32 -32.97 -5.87
N ILE A 114 3.25 -31.73 -6.36
CA ILE A 114 3.19 -31.44 -7.81
C ILE A 114 4.50 -31.84 -8.50
N GLU A 115 5.66 -31.67 -7.88
CA GLU A 115 6.96 -32.10 -8.43
C GLU A 115 7.02 -33.62 -8.63
N VAL A 116 6.31 -34.39 -7.80
CA VAL A 116 6.26 -35.87 -7.89
C VAL A 116 5.14 -36.34 -8.84
N GLU A 117 3.93 -35.79 -8.70
CA GLU A 117 2.72 -36.30 -9.35
C GLU A 117 2.32 -35.55 -10.64
N GLY A 118 2.90 -34.36 -10.88
CA GLY A 118 2.51 -33.49 -11.99
C GLY A 118 2.91 -34.03 -13.37
N ASN A 119 2.36 -33.41 -14.42
CA ASN A 119 2.91 -33.59 -15.76
C ASN A 119 4.28 -32.88 -15.90
N TYR A 120 4.99 -33.07 -17.02
CA TYR A 120 6.34 -32.52 -17.21
C TYR A 120 6.43 -31.01 -16.95
N GLU A 121 5.51 -30.21 -17.50
CA GLU A 121 5.48 -28.75 -17.30
C GLU A 121 5.20 -28.39 -15.84
N GLN A 122 4.24 -29.05 -15.21
CA GLN A 122 3.88 -28.83 -13.82
C GLN A 122 5.04 -29.15 -12.88
N LYS A 123 5.76 -30.25 -13.14
CA LYS A 123 6.95 -30.64 -12.38
C LYS A 123 8.05 -29.59 -12.50
N PHE A 124 8.31 -29.12 -13.72
CA PHE A 124 9.29 -28.06 -13.96
C PHE A 124 8.94 -26.78 -13.19
N HIS A 125 7.69 -26.32 -13.29
CA HIS A 125 7.24 -25.13 -12.58
C HIS A 125 7.29 -25.29 -11.07
N ALA A 126 6.85 -26.44 -10.53
CA ALA A 126 6.89 -26.73 -9.10
C ALA A 126 8.32 -26.73 -8.56
N LYS A 127 9.24 -27.42 -9.23
CA LYS A 127 10.66 -27.47 -8.86
C LYS A 127 11.31 -26.09 -8.87
N MET A 128 11.02 -25.29 -9.89
CA MET A 128 11.52 -23.92 -9.97
C MET A 128 10.95 -23.04 -8.84
N LEU A 129 9.65 -23.13 -8.58
CA LEU A 129 8.99 -22.38 -7.51
C LEU A 129 9.53 -22.76 -6.13
N LEU A 130 9.73 -24.06 -5.84
CA LEU A 130 10.34 -24.53 -4.60
C LEU A 130 11.71 -23.89 -4.38
N LYS A 131 12.59 -24.00 -5.38
CA LYS A 131 13.94 -23.44 -5.32
C LYS A 131 13.93 -21.93 -5.06
N LEU A 132 13.02 -21.19 -5.71
CA LEU A 132 12.97 -19.73 -5.57
C LEU A 132 12.31 -19.31 -4.26
N MET A 133 11.21 -19.94 -3.85
CA MET A 133 10.52 -19.62 -2.59
C MET A 133 11.38 -19.93 -1.36
N GLN A 134 12.19 -20.97 -1.42
CA GLN A 134 13.11 -21.37 -0.35
C GLN A 134 14.48 -20.66 -0.47
N SER A 135 14.55 -19.50 -1.14
CA SER A 135 15.74 -18.67 -1.19
C SER A 135 15.64 -17.49 -0.23
N PHE A 136 16.79 -17.09 0.33
CA PHE A 136 16.89 -15.87 1.14
C PHE A 136 16.41 -14.64 0.36
N ASP A 137 16.74 -14.54 -0.93
CA ASP A 137 16.31 -13.45 -1.82
C ASP A 137 14.80 -13.28 -1.85
N PHE A 138 14.06 -14.38 -2.04
CA PHE A 138 12.61 -14.36 -2.08
C PHE A 138 12.02 -13.95 -0.73
N VAL A 139 12.49 -14.56 0.37
CA VAL A 139 12.00 -14.24 1.72
C VAL A 139 12.28 -12.78 2.05
N PHE A 140 13.47 -12.28 1.74
CA PHE A 140 13.83 -10.89 2.00
C PHE A 140 12.90 -9.93 1.26
N CYS A 141 12.71 -10.13 -0.06
CA CYS A 141 11.81 -9.31 -0.87
C CYS A 141 10.35 -9.41 -0.40
N LEU A 142 9.89 -10.62 -0.04
CA LEU A 142 8.55 -10.87 0.47
C LEU A 142 8.27 -10.04 1.71
N PHE A 143 9.18 -10.05 2.70
CA PHE A 143 9.02 -9.29 3.94
C PHE A 143 9.18 -7.77 3.73
N LEU A 144 10.12 -7.34 2.88
CA LEU A 144 10.28 -5.92 2.53
C LEU A 144 8.98 -5.36 1.93
N MET A 145 8.45 -6.02 0.91
CA MET A 145 7.22 -5.59 0.27
C MET A 145 5.99 -5.76 1.16
N LYS A 146 5.93 -6.81 2.00
CA LYS A 146 4.88 -6.95 3.02
C LYS A 146 4.86 -5.77 3.98
N ASN A 147 6.01 -5.28 4.44
CA ASN A 147 6.06 -4.12 5.33
C ASN A 147 5.66 -2.82 4.59
N ILE A 148 6.21 -2.55 3.42
CA ILE A 148 5.86 -1.36 2.61
C ILE A 148 4.37 -1.33 2.29
N LEU A 149 3.82 -2.45 1.82
CA LEU A 149 2.40 -2.55 1.49
C LEU A 149 1.50 -2.52 2.72
N GLY A 150 1.98 -3.02 3.87
CA GLY A 150 1.27 -2.93 5.14
C GLY A 150 1.06 -1.48 5.56
N TYR A 151 2.14 -0.68 5.59
CA TYR A 151 2.05 0.75 5.88
C TYR A 151 1.18 1.49 4.87
N ALA A 152 1.35 1.21 3.58
CA ALA A 152 0.55 1.86 2.55
C ALA A 152 -0.93 1.46 2.63
N ASN A 153 -1.24 0.23 3.04
CA ASN A 153 -2.62 -0.22 3.25
C ASN A 153 -3.26 0.48 4.46
N GLU A 154 -2.54 0.62 5.58
CA GLU A 154 -3.00 1.39 6.75
C GLU A 154 -3.25 2.85 6.39
N LEU A 155 -2.30 3.49 5.70
CA LEU A 155 -2.43 4.85 5.22
C LEU A 155 -3.62 5.00 4.25
N SER A 156 -3.78 4.07 3.29
CA SER A 156 -4.89 4.07 2.34
C SER A 156 -6.24 3.94 3.05
N GLN A 157 -6.34 3.10 4.08
CA GLN A 157 -7.56 2.98 4.89
C GLN A 157 -7.84 4.23 5.72
N ALA A 158 -6.80 4.86 6.28
CA ALA A 158 -6.93 6.13 7.00
C ALA A 158 -7.41 7.25 6.06
N LEU A 159 -6.80 7.37 4.88
CA LEU A 159 -7.17 8.33 3.83
C LEU A 159 -8.59 8.14 3.29
N GLN A 160 -9.16 6.94 3.43
CA GLN A 160 -10.53 6.63 3.02
C GLN A 160 -11.58 6.93 4.11
N LYS A 161 -11.17 7.13 5.37
CA LYS A 161 -12.07 7.52 6.46
C LYS A 161 -12.28 9.03 6.42
N LYS A 162 -13.53 9.47 6.60
CA LYS A 162 -13.93 10.89 6.47
C LYS A 162 -13.47 11.79 7.63
N ASP A 163 -13.02 11.22 8.74
CA ASP A 163 -12.89 11.93 10.04
C ASP A 163 -11.50 11.78 10.71
N GLN A 164 -10.41 11.59 9.97
CA GLN A 164 -9.08 11.45 10.60
C GLN A 164 -8.01 12.41 10.09
N ASP A 165 -7.24 12.89 11.06
CA ASP A 165 -6.09 13.78 10.91
C ASP A 165 -4.93 13.04 10.22
N ILE A 166 -4.65 13.42 8.98
CA ILE A 166 -3.68 12.78 8.07
C ILE A 166 -2.26 12.83 8.65
N LEU A 167 -2.00 13.77 9.57
CA LEU A 167 -0.69 14.06 10.15
C LEU A 167 -0.12 12.95 11.05
N ASN A 168 -0.94 12.01 11.53
CA ASN A 168 -0.48 10.94 12.44
C ASN A 168 0.02 9.68 11.74
N ALA A 169 -0.08 9.57 10.42
CA ALA A 169 0.43 8.43 9.67
C ALA A 169 1.95 8.51 9.45
N LYS A 170 2.72 8.49 10.55
CA LYS A 170 4.17 8.31 10.48
C LYS A 170 4.47 6.86 10.09
N LEU A 171 5.09 6.67 8.93
CA LEU A 171 5.81 5.45 8.56
C LEU A 171 6.80 5.17 9.70
N ARG A 172 6.45 4.23 10.60
CA ARG A 172 7.25 3.93 11.79
C ARG A 172 8.62 3.39 11.38
N ASP A 173 9.64 3.84 12.10
CA ASP A 173 11.06 3.46 12.11
C ASP A 173 11.35 1.95 12.36
N SER A 174 10.64 1.02 11.72
CA SER A 174 11.14 -0.37 11.67
C SER A 174 12.19 -0.44 10.57
N GLY A 175 13.39 0.02 10.88
CA GLY A 175 14.53 0.07 9.97
C GLY A 175 15.02 -1.32 9.55
N TRP A 176 16.24 -1.33 9.00
CA TRP A 176 16.92 -2.54 8.53
C TRP A 176 16.92 -3.70 9.53
N ASP A 177 17.27 -3.46 10.79
CA ASP A 177 17.44 -4.53 11.79
C ASP A 177 16.14 -5.28 12.10
N SER A 178 15.00 -4.56 12.12
CA SER A 178 13.69 -5.17 12.36
C SER A 178 13.27 -6.05 11.19
N LEU A 179 13.50 -5.58 9.95
CA LEU A 179 13.24 -6.38 8.76
C LEU A 179 14.14 -7.61 8.73
N PHE A 180 15.45 -7.42 8.93
CA PHE A 180 16.42 -8.50 8.90
C PHE A 180 16.15 -9.54 9.99
N GLY A 181 15.75 -9.11 11.19
CA GLY A 181 15.34 -10.00 12.27
C GLY A 181 14.10 -10.84 11.93
N GLN A 182 13.09 -10.23 11.30
CA GLN A 182 11.89 -10.94 10.80
C GLN A 182 12.26 -11.98 9.73
N VAL A 183 13.08 -11.57 8.75
CA VAL A 183 13.55 -12.46 7.67
C VAL A 183 14.35 -13.63 8.24
N SER A 184 15.32 -13.35 9.12
CA SER A 184 16.18 -14.39 9.73
C SER A 184 15.38 -15.38 10.55
N THR A 185 14.40 -14.90 11.32
CA THR A 185 13.50 -15.76 12.11
C THR A 185 12.65 -16.65 11.20
N PHE A 186 12.09 -16.08 10.13
CA PHE A 186 11.29 -16.83 9.18
C PHE A 186 12.11 -17.88 8.45
N CYS A 187 13.30 -17.52 7.96
CA CYS A 187 14.22 -18.43 7.31
C CYS A 187 14.60 -19.60 8.24
N SER A 188 15.01 -19.31 9.47
CA SER A 188 15.38 -20.33 10.46
C SER A 188 14.22 -21.28 10.78
N LYS A 189 12.98 -20.76 10.84
CA LYS A 189 11.77 -21.56 11.08
C LYS A 189 11.44 -22.53 9.94
N HIS A 190 11.87 -22.21 8.72
CA HIS A 190 11.53 -22.94 7.51
C HIS A 190 12.74 -23.62 6.84
N ASP A 191 13.82 -23.81 7.61
CA ASP A 191 15.07 -24.45 7.16
C ASP A 191 15.65 -23.80 5.89
N ILE A 192 15.54 -22.47 5.79
CA ILE A 192 16.15 -21.66 4.72
C ILE A 192 17.43 -21.05 5.26
N ASP A 193 18.52 -21.22 4.51
CA ASP A 193 19.83 -20.68 4.88
C ASP A 193 19.79 -19.14 4.99
N VAL A 194 20.17 -18.63 6.16
CA VAL A 194 20.38 -17.20 6.38
C VAL A 194 21.79 -16.83 5.92
N LEU A 195 21.87 -15.85 5.02
CA LEU A 195 23.16 -15.40 4.51
C LEU A 195 23.94 -14.62 5.58
N ALA A 196 25.24 -14.92 5.71
CA ALA A 196 26.13 -14.14 6.54
C ALA A 196 26.37 -12.78 5.89
N MET A 197 25.98 -11.71 6.57
CA MET A 197 26.01 -10.35 6.02
C MET A 197 27.42 -9.83 5.72
N GLY A 198 28.44 -10.37 6.39
CA GLY A 198 29.85 -10.05 6.13
C GLY A 198 30.45 -10.76 4.91
N ASP A 199 29.80 -11.79 4.39
CA ASP A 199 30.33 -12.56 3.25
C ASP A 199 30.17 -11.79 1.94
N LEU A 200 31.00 -12.16 0.96
CA LEU A 200 30.87 -11.66 -0.40
C LEU A 200 29.56 -12.13 -1.04
N PHE A 201 28.86 -11.22 -1.67
CA PHE A 201 27.67 -11.52 -2.44
C PHE A 201 28.05 -12.27 -3.72
N LEU A 202 27.48 -13.46 -3.89
CA LEU A 202 27.71 -14.31 -5.05
C LEU A 202 26.41 -14.53 -5.80
N ILE A 203 26.41 -14.20 -7.10
CA ILE A 203 25.26 -14.49 -7.97
C ILE A 203 25.31 -15.98 -8.36
N PRO A 204 24.28 -16.78 -8.01
CA PRO A 204 24.24 -18.19 -8.37
C PRO A 204 24.37 -18.38 -9.89
N GLY A 205 25.23 -19.31 -10.31
CA GLY A 205 25.46 -19.61 -11.74
C GLY A 205 26.38 -18.64 -12.48
N ARG A 206 26.89 -17.57 -11.84
CA ARG A 206 27.93 -16.72 -12.42
C ARG A 206 29.33 -17.11 -11.93
N SER A 207 30.32 -16.92 -12.81
CA SER A 207 31.72 -17.16 -12.45
C SER A 207 32.18 -16.21 -11.35
N ARG A 208 32.81 -16.75 -10.31
CA ARG A 208 33.44 -15.96 -9.22
C ARG A 208 34.46 -14.95 -9.74
N ARG A 209 35.10 -15.22 -10.89
CA ARG A 209 36.07 -14.30 -11.52
C ARG A 209 35.44 -13.01 -12.06
N LYS A 210 34.11 -12.95 -12.15
CA LYS A 210 33.34 -11.77 -12.59
C LYS A 210 32.37 -11.28 -11.50
N ALA A 211 32.51 -11.77 -10.26
CA ALA A 211 31.66 -11.36 -9.15
C ALA A 211 32.01 -9.91 -8.76
N ARG A 212 30.98 -9.13 -8.40
CA ARG A 212 31.20 -7.81 -7.80
C ARG A 212 31.77 -8.03 -6.39
N GLU A 213 32.81 -7.28 -6.02
CA GLU A 213 33.39 -7.32 -4.68
C GLU A 213 32.53 -6.53 -3.69
N ILE A 214 31.27 -6.95 -3.54
CA ILE A 214 30.32 -6.36 -2.57
C ILE A 214 29.92 -7.41 -1.56
N THR A 215 29.61 -6.98 -0.34
CA THR A 215 29.12 -7.88 0.71
C THR A 215 27.62 -8.13 0.56
N ASN A 216 27.14 -9.21 1.18
CA ASN A 216 25.70 -9.45 1.34
C ASN A 216 25.02 -8.26 2.03
N LEU A 217 25.65 -7.68 3.06
CA LEU A 217 25.13 -6.48 3.72
C LEU A 217 24.88 -5.35 2.72
N HIS A 218 25.86 -5.05 1.87
CA HIS A 218 25.72 -3.98 0.88
C HIS A 218 24.60 -4.28 -0.13
N ARG A 219 24.54 -5.52 -0.64
CA ARG A 219 23.50 -5.95 -1.58
C ARG A 219 22.09 -5.81 -1.02
N TYR A 220 21.85 -6.31 0.20
CA TYR A 220 20.49 -6.33 0.77
C TYR A 220 20.12 -5.01 1.44
N GLN A 221 21.05 -4.34 2.13
CA GLN A 221 20.75 -3.10 2.84
C GLN A 221 20.76 -1.90 1.89
N VAL A 222 21.76 -1.78 1.03
CA VAL A 222 21.93 -0.60 0.18
C VAL A 222 21.21 -0.79 -1.16
N GLU A 223 21.59 -1.81 -1.93
CA GLU A 223 21.07 -1.97 -3.29
C GLU A 223 19.61 -2.45 -3.35
N LEU A 224 19.06 -2.96 -2.24
CA LEU A 224 17.67 -3.43 -2.18
C LEU A 224 16.83 -2.64 -1.18
N PHE A 225 17.14 -2.69 0.12
CA PHE A 225 16.33 -2.04 1.14
C PHE A 225 16.25 -0.52 0.96
N TYR A 226 17.39 0.18 0.99
CA TYR A 226 17.40 1.63 0.78
C TYR A 226 16.97 2.02 -0.63
N ALA A 227 17.44 1.31 -1.66
CA ALA A 227 17.03 1.59 -3.04
C ALA A 227 15.50 1.55 -3.24
N VAL A 228 14.81 0.53 -2.72
CA VAL A 228 13.34 0.43 -2.83
C VAL A 228 12.65 1.54 -2.03
N LEU A 229 13.14 1.88 -0.84
CA LEU A 229 12.58 2.96 -0.03
C LEU A 229 12.76 4.33 -0.69
N ASP A 230 13.95 4.61 -1.20
CA ASP A 230 14.27 5.86 -1.90
C ASP A 230 13.43 6.01 -3.17
N MET A 231 13.27 4.91 -3.94
CA MET A 231 12.36 4.91 -5.10
C MET A 231 10.91 5.17 -4.69
N GLN A 232 10.44 4.63 -3.56
CA GLN A 232 9.09 4.91 -3.06
C GLN A 232 8.93 6.36 -2.64
N LEU A 233 9.88 6.89 -1.87
CA LEU A 233 9.88 8.28 -1.43
C LEU A 233 9.89 9.22 -2.63
N GLN A 234 10.69 8.92 -3.66
CA GLN A 234 10.71 9.70 -4.89
C GLN A 234 9.38 9.65 -5.64
N GLU A 235 8.77 8.48 -5.79
CA GLU A 235 7.45 8.36 -6.45
C GLU A 235 6.33 9.05 -5.67
N LEU A 236 6.39 9.00 -4.34
CA LEU A 236 5.48 9.75 -3.48
C LEU A 236 5.70 11.26 -3.65
N ASN A 237 6.92 11.75 -3.56
CA ASN A 237 7.21 13.19 -3.71
C ASN A 237 6.81 13.71 -5.10
N ASN A 238 6.97 12.90 -6.16
CA ASN A 238 6.57 13.29 -7.50
C ASN A 238 5.04 13.39 -7.67
N ARG A 239 4.27 12.59 -6.92
CA ARG A 239 2.79 12.52 -7.02
C ARG A 239 2.09 13.43 -6.03
N PHE A 240 2.67 13.58 -4.84
CA PHE A 240 2.26 14.46 -3.76
C PHE A 240 3.20 15.68 -3.73
N ASN A 241 3.29 16.39 -4.86
CA ASN A 241 4.12 17.59 -4.94
C ASN A 241 3.58 18.71 -4.03
N GLU A 242 4.42 19.70 -3.73
CA GLU A 242 4.06 20.82 -2.85
C GLU A 242 2.79 21.52 -3.32
N SER A 243 2.60 21.74 -4.62
CA SER A 243 1.42 22.40 -5.17
C SER A 243 0.12 21.63 -4.92
N ASN A 244 0.08 20.31 -5.13
CA ASN A 244 -1.10 19.49 -4.85
C ASN A 244 -1.40 19.42 -3.35
N THR A 245 -0.35 19.35 -2.53
CA THR A 245 -0.48 19.34 -1.07
C THR A 245 -0.97 20.68 -0.55
N GLU A 246 -0.44 21.79 -1.07
CA GLU A 246 -0.87 23.16 -0.76
C GLU A 246 -2.32 23.39 -1.19
N LEU A 247 -2.70 22.96 -2.40
CA LEU A 247 -4.09 23.03 -2.88
C LEU A 247 -5.05 22.31 -1.91
N LEU A 248 -4.66 21.14 -1.40
CA LEU A 248 -5.50 20.35 -0.49
C LEU A 248 -5.54 20.90 0.93
N ILE A 249 -4.42 21.44 1.41
CA ILE A 249 -4.35 22.21 2.65
C ILE A 249 -5.26 23.43 2.54
N CYS A 250 -5.16 24.21 1.45
CA CYS A 250 -6.00 25.37 1.19
C CYS A 250 -7.49 25.00 1.12
N LEU A 251 -7.86 23.89 0.48
CA LEU A 251 -9.24 23.41 0.46
C LEU A 251 -9.78 23.03 1.85
N ALA A 252 -8.92 22.54 2.75
CA ALA A 252 -9.32 22.18 4.12
C ALA A 252 -9.84 23.37 4.94
N TYR A 253 -9.47 24.61 4.59
CA TYR A 253 -9.98 25.83 5.23
C TYR A 253 -11.46 26.12 4.90
N LEU A 254 -12.09 25.38 3.97
CA LEU A 254 -13.56 25.38 3.78
C LEU A 254 -14.29 24.35 4.66
N CYS A 255 -13.59 23.59 5.50
CA CYS A 255 -14.20 22.54 6.31
C CYS A 255 -15.25 23.12 7.28
N PRO A 256 -16.51 22.62 7.26
CA PRO A 256 -17.57 23.14 8.13
C PRO A 256 -17.46 22.69 9.59
N ASN A 257 -16.54 21.78 9.91
CA ASN A 257 -16.37 21.27 11.28
C ASN A 257 -16.15 22.41 12.29
N ASP A 258 -16.72 22.23 13.48
CA ASP A 258 -16.63 23.17 14.60
C ASP A 258 -16.98 24.62 14.19
N LEU A 259 -18.05 24.78 13.41
CA LEU A 259 -18.49 26.08 12.87
C LEU A 259 -17.41 26.77 12.03
N PHE A 260 -16.77 26.00 11.15
CA PHE A 260 -15.66 26.46 10.31
C PHE A 260 -14.48 27.01 11.13
N ALA A 261 -14.13 26.37 12.25
CA ALA A 261 -13.03 26.82 13.11
C ALA A 261 -11.70 26.94 12.35
N ALA A 262 -11.48 26.06 11.38
CA ALA A 262 -10.31 26.03 10.52
C ALA A 262 -10.36 27.06 9.38
N PHE A 263 -11.33 27.97 9.29
CA PHE A 263 -11.41 28.92 8.17
C PHE A 263 -10.29 29.95 8.20
N ASP A 264 -9.60 30.10 7.07
CA ASP A 264 -8.57 31.12 6.84
C ASP A 264 -8.74 31.70 5.44
N LYS A 265 -8.98 33.01 5.39
CA LYS A 265 -9.24 33.73 4.16
C LYS A 265 -8.02 33.79 3.25
N GLU A 266 -6.83 34.02 3.79
CA GLU A 266 -5.60 34.14 3.00
C GLU A 266 -5.27 32.82 2.31
N LYS A 267 -5.50 31.69 3.00
CA LYS A 267 -5.31 30.36 2.43
C LYS A 267 -6.31 30.03 1.32
N LEU A 268 -7.54 30.54 1.41
CA LEU A 268 -8.55 30.37 0.36
C LEU A 268 -8.32 31.28 -0.85
N LEU A 269 -7.79 32.49 -0.63
CA LEU A 269 -7.32 33.33 -1.74
C LEU A 269 -6.14 32.67 -2.46
N ARG A 270 -5.21 32.09 -1.69
CA ARG A 270 -4.13 31.28 -2.24
C ARG A 270 -4.64 30.08 -3.05
N LEU A 271 -5.75 29.47 -2.65
CA LEU A 271 -6.40 28.42 -3.45
C LEU A 271 -6.80 28.92 -4.83
N ALA A 272 -7.44 30.10 -4.89
CA ALA A 272 -7.92 30.68 -6.14
C ALA A 272 -6.77 31.08 -7.09
N GLU A 273 -5.61 31.48 -6.55
CA GLU A 273 -4.39 31.75 -7.33
C GLU A 273 -3.89 30.54 -8.12
N PHE A 274 -4.20 29.31 -7.70
CA PHE A 274 -3.87 28.12 -8.48
C PHE A 274 -4.65 28.04 -9.79
N TYR A 275 -5.80 28.71 -9.90
CA TYR A 275 -6.72 28.65 -11.04
C TYR A 275 -6.77 29.98 -11.84
N PRO A 276 -5.67 30.42 -12.47
CA PRO A 276 -5.57 31.74 -13.11
C PRO A 276 -6.45 31.91 -14.37
N LYS A 277 -7.03 30.83 -14.92
CA LYS A 277 -8.03 30.93 -15.99
C LYS A 277 -9.46 31.10 -15.46
N ASP A 278 -9.70 30.76 -14.20
CA ASP A 278 -11.01 30.84 -13.55
C ASP A 278 -11.14 32.09 -12.68
N PHE A 279 -10.02 32.59 -12.12
CA PHE A 279 -9.98 33.82 -11.34
C PHE A 279 -9.03 34.84 -11.97
N SER A 280 -9.57 35.99 -12.40
CA SER A 280 -8.78 37.17 -12.72
C SER A 280 -8.32 37.89 -11.45
N ALA A 281 -7.38 38.84 -11.58
CA ALA A 281 -6.98 39.70 -10.47
C ALA A 281 -8.16 40.47 -9.84
N ILE A 282 -9.19 40.80 -10.65
CA ILE A 282 -10.41 41.46 -10.16
C ILE A 282 -11.27 40.45 -9.39
N ASP A 283 -11.38 39.21 -9.88
CA ASP A 283 -12.14 38.16 -9.20
C ASP A 283 -11.51 37.78 -7.86
N LEU A 284 -10.18 37.81 -7.73
CA LEU A 284 -9.51 37.58 -6.44
C LEU A 284 -9.87 38.64 -5.39
N ILE A 285 -9.93 39.92 -5.80
CA ILE A 285 -10.35 41.03 -4.92
C ILE A 285 -11.83 40.87 -4.55
N ALA A 286 -12.68 40.50 -5.51
CA ALA A 286 -14.10 40.26 -5.26
C ALA A 286 -14.34 39.02 -4.38
N LEU A 287 -13.54 37.97 -4.56
CA LEU A 287 -13.57 36.74 -3.76
C LEU A 287 -13.20 37.04 -2.30
N GLU A 288 -12.20 37.88 -2.06
CA GLU A 288 -11.82 38.31 -0.70
C GLU A 288 -13.03 38.90 0.04
N MET A 289 -13.73 39.83 -0.59
CA MET A 289 -14.94 40.44 -0.02
C MET A 289 -16.07 39.42 0.16
N GLN A 290 -16.23 38.52 -0.82
CA GLN A 290 -17.28 37.51 -0.79
C GLN A 290 -17.07 36.48 0.33
N LEU A 291 -15.82 36.09 0.59
CA LEU A 291 -15.44 35.16 1.64
C LEU A 291 -15.79 35.69 3.05
N ASP A 292 -15.60 36.99 3.32
CA ASP A 292 -15.97 37.61 4.59
C ASP A 292 -17.48 37.55 4.86
N VAL A 293 -18.28 37.80 3.82
CA VAL A 293 -19.75 37.72 3.91
C VAL A 293 -20.21 36.27 3.99
N TYR A 294 -19.58 35.38 3.23
CA TYR A 294 -19.87 33.95 3.17
C TYR A 294 -19.71 33.30 4.55
N ILE A 295 -18.57 33.47 5.21
CA ILE A 295 -18.28 32.83 6.49
C ILE A 295 -19.21 33.32 7.60
N THR A 296 -19.47 34.64 7.64
CA THR A 296 -20.37 35.26 8.63
C THR A 296 -21.79 34.73 8.49
N ASN A 297 -22.27 34.61 7.25
CA ASN A 297 -23.61 34.13 6.97
C ASN A 297 -23.77 32.63 7.31
N LEU A 298 -22.79 31.81 6.95
CA LEU A 298 -22.84 30.37 7.19
C LEU A 298 -22.72 30.02 8.68
N ARG A 299 -21.81 30.65 9.42
CA ARG A 299 -21.68 30.45 10.87
C ARG A 299 -22.94 30.84 11.65
N SER A 300 -23.73 31.76 11.10
CA SER A 300 -24.99 32.21 11.71
C SER A 300 -26.20 31.36 11.33
N SER A 301 -26.05 30.41 10.38
CA SER A 301 -27.15 29.59 9.89
C SER A 301 -27.17 28.21 10.55
N ALA A 302 -28.32 27.86 11.14
CA ALA A 302 -28.54 26.55 11.74
C ALA A 302 -28.44 25.38 10.74
N GLU A 303 -28.62 25.64 9.43
CA GLU A 303 -28.52 24.62 8.39
C GLU A 303 -27.07 24.15 8.15
N PHE A 304 -26.09 24.92 8.62
CA PHE A 304 -24.66 24.67 8.40
C PHE A 304 -23.91 24.29 9.68
N SER A 305 -24.56 24.36 10.85
CA SER A 305 -23.89 24.18 12.14
C SER A 305 -23.45 22.75 12.45
N GLU A 306 -24.10 21.75 11.85
CA GLU A 306 -23.84 20.32 12.11
C GLU A 306 -23.22 19.57 10.92
N LEU A 307 -22.83 20.28 9.85
CA LEU A 307 -22.29 19.65 8.65
C LEU A 307 -20.91 19.05 8.92
N LYS A 308 -20.70 17.82 8.43
CA LYS A 308 -19.42 17.11 8.55
C LYS A 308 -18.79 16.95 7.17
N GLY A 309 -17.82 17.80 6.91
CA GLY A 309 -17.01 17.77 5.70
C GLY A 309 -17.61 18.47 4.47
N ILE A 310 -16.76 18.62 3.45
CA ILE A 310 -17.01 19.49 2.30
C ILE A 310 -18.12 19.00 1.36
N CYS A 311 -18.34 17.68 1.26
CA CYS A 311 -19.40 17.15 0.39
C CYS A 311 -20.81 17.51 0.90
N GLU A 312 -21.00 17.54 2.22
CA GLU A 312 -22.26 17.97 2.82
C GLU A 312 -22.44 19.48 2.68
N LEU A 313 -21.36 20.26 2.88
CA LEU A 313 -21.33 21.70 2.62
C LEU A 313 -21.81 22.03 1.21
N VAL A 314 -21.20 21.44 0.18
CA VAL A 314 -21.55 21.70 -1.23
C VAL A 314 -23.02 21.38 -1.51
N ARG A 315 -23.54 20.25 -1.01
CA ARG A 315 -24.95 19.88 -1.19
C ARG A 315 -25.89 20.86 -0.50
N THR A 316 -25.55 21.30 0.71
CA THR A 316 -26.38 22.25 1.47
C THR A 316 -26.33 23.65 0.85
N ILE A 317 -25.19 24.09 0.32
CA ILE A 317 -25.06 25.36 -0.42
C ILE A 317 -26.02 25.38 -1.61
N VAL A 318 -26.05 24.32 -2.43
CA VAL A 318 -26.96 24.22 -3.58
C VAL A 318 -28.43 24.15 -3.12
N LYS A 319 -28.73 23.34 -2.10
CA LYS A 319 -30.09 23.20 -1.56
C LYS A 319 -30.65 24.54 -1.06
N THR A 320 -29.80 25.36 -0.45
CA THR A 320 -30.16 26.68 0.11
C THR A 320 -30.02 27.81 -0.92
N LYS A 321 -29.69 27.49 -2.19
CA LYS A 321 -29.43 28.42 -3.29
C LYS A 321 -28.29 29.42 -3.01
N LYS A 322 -27.41 29.11 -2.06
CA LYS A 322 -26.26 29.94 -1.71
C LYS A 322 -25.17 29.90 -2.77
N ASP A 323 -25.16 28.89 -3.64
CA ASP A 323 -24.33 28.83 -4.85
C ASP A 323 -24.52 30.07 -5.73
N LYS A 324 -25.75 30.60 -5.80
CA LYS A 324 -26.06 31.80 -6.58
C LYS A 324 -25.70 33.10 -5.87
N VAL A 325 -25.62 33.07 -4.54
CA VAL A 325 -25.30 34.23 -3.70
C VAL A 325 -23.78 34.41 -3.59
N TYR A 326 -23.05 33.30 -3.58
CA TYR A 326 -21.59 33.25 -3.46
C TYR A 326 -20.94 32.55 -4.67
N PRO A 327 -21.11 33.07 -5.90
CA PRO A 327 -20.67 32.40 -7.12
C PRO A 327 -19.15 32.29 -7.30
N LEU A 328 -18.34 33.06 -6.56
CA LEU A 328 -16.88 32.94 -6.60
C LEU A 328 -16.37 31.90 -5.58
N VAL A 329 -17.16 31.63 -4.53
CA VAL A 329 -16.83 30.63 -3.51
C VAL A 329 -17.30 29.23 -3.91
N TYR A 330 -18.41 29.13 -4.67
CA TYR A 330 -18.99 27.86 -5.15
C TYR A 330 -18.29 27.32 -6.40
#